data_AF-A0A9D9EXD9-F1
#
_entry.id   AF-A0A9D9EXD9-F1
#
_cell.length_a   1.000
_cell.length_b   1.000
_cell.length_c   1.000
_cell.angle_alpha   90.00
_cell.angle_beta   90.00
_cell.angle_gamma   90.00
#
_symmetry.space_group_name_H-M   'P 1'
#
loop_
_entity.id
_entity.type
_entity.pdbx_description
1 polymer ?
#
loop_
_entity_poly.entity_id
_entity_poly.type
_entity_poly.pdbx_seq_one_letter_code
_entity_poly.pdbx_strand_id
1 'polypeptide(L)'
;MRALFALLMTSLIVTAPLPHARAAEMDDYVAEAETVLQRLRGEMMQEMVNAQQKGPAAAIDVCRHLAPEINAKIEQETGWTLRRTGLRVRNPANAPIDDEEALMRSFELKAMAGQPPQLLRTARIIERDGEKVFHLIQAVPMFDTCLGCHGSDIDPATLTRIKELYPDDNATGYAVGDIRGAFSLYKPVDAFATSRPAGPVTLASLGYKPTRDPAAKGDATVGEGLYKRYCENCHAPADLARHVFPDPEKKPDAEVCKFLGTHGMTKGQQDCDVTAYLKDIARFLEAHGN
;
A
#
# COMPACT_ATOMS: atom_id res chain seq x y z
N MET A 1 -29.63 46.96 -58.10
CA MET A 1 -29.93 46.31 -56.79
C MET A 1 -29.63 44.82 -56.93
N ARG A 2 -28.53 44.32 -56.35
CA ARG A 2 -28.26 42.89 -56.17
C ARG A 2 -27.83 42.71 -54.72
N ALA A 3 -28.72 42.13 -53.90
CA ALA A 3 -28.44 41.81 -52.51
C ALA A 3 -27.77 40.43 -52.45
N LEU A 4 -26.57 40.37 -51.87
CA LEU A 4 -25.91 39.12 -51.48
C LEU A 4 -26.33 38.78 -50.05
N PHE A 5 -27.01 37.64 -49.88
CA PHE A 5 -27.27 37.03 -48.57
C PHE A 5 -26.03 36.25 -48.14
N ALA A 6 -25.37 36.70 -47.07
CA ALA A 6 -24.30 35.96 -46.42
C ALA A 6 -24.91 34.94 -45.45
N LEU A 7 -24.69 33.65 -45.71
CA LEU A 7 -25.08 32.55 -44.84
C LEU A 7 -24.02 32.40 -43.74
N LEU A 8 -24.30 32.86 -42.52
CA LEU A 8 -23.46 32.56 -41.35
C LEU A 8 -23.76 31.12 -40.88
N MET A 9 -22.81 30.21 -41.10
CA MET A 9 -22.78 28.88 -40.48
C MET A 9 -22.26 29.02 -39.04
N THR A 10 -23.16 28.98 -38.06
CA THR A 10 -22.82 28.84 -36.65
C THR A 10 -22.32 27.42 -36.39
N SER A 11 -21.00 27.26 -36.29
CA SER A 11 -20.36 26.01 -35.88
C SER A 11 -20.64 25.77 -34.39
N LEU A 12 -21.48 24.78 -34.10
CA LEU A 12 -21.78 24.34 -32.75
C LEU A 12 -20.61 23.49 -32.24
N ILE A 13 -19.72 24.09 -31.45
CA ILE A 13 -18.66 23.36 -30.76
C ILE A 13 -19.32 22.53 -29.66
N VAL A 14 -19.53 21.25 -29.93
CA VAL A 14 -19.93 20.26 -28.92
C VAL A 14 -18.69 19.97 -28.08
N THR A 15 -18.58 20.64 -26.93
CA THR A 15 -17.59 20.30 -25.90
C THR A 15 -18.02 18.99 -25.24
N ALA A 16 -17.39 17.88 -25.63
CA ALA A 16 -17.54 16.62 -24.91
C ALA A 16 -16.87 16.74 -23.52
N PRO A 17 -17.54 16.35 -22.42
CA PRO A 17 -16.94 16.36 -21.10
C PRO A 17 -15.78 15.37 -21.04
N LEU A 18 -14.62 15.84 -20.58
CA LEU A 18 -13.44 15.02 -20.33
C LEU A 18 -13.70 14.03 -19.17
N PRO A 19 -13.18 12.78 -19.24
CA PRO A 19 -13.42 11.75 -18.23
C PRO A 19 -12.65 12.03 -16.94
N HIS A 20 -13.20 12.88 -16.07
CA HIS A 20 -12.69 13.15 -14.71
C HIS A 20 -13.16 12.14 -13.66
N ALA A 21 -13.94 11.12 -14.06
CA ALA A 21 -14.62 10.21 -13.12
C ALA A 21 -13.72 9.09 -12.54
N ARG A 22 -12.52 8.83 -13.08
CA ARG A 22 -11.78 7.57 -12.81
C ARG A 22 -10.81 7.61 -11.61
N ALA A 23 -10.22 8.77 -11.31
CA ALA A 23 -9.36 8.92 -10.12
C ALA A 23 -10.19 9.11 -8.84
N ALA A 24 -11.32 9.82 -8.97
CA ALA A 24 -12.28 10.03 -7.90
C ALA A 24 -12.76 8.70 -7.29
N GLU A 25 -13.01 7.66 -8.10
CA GLU A 25 -13.52 6.38 -7.59
C GLU A 25 -12.49 5.61 -6.74
N MET A 26 -11.19 5.63 -7.06
CA MET A 26 -10.16 4.95 -6.25
C MET A 26 -9.97 5.66 -4.91
N ASP A 27 -9.93 7.00 -4.93
CA ASP A 27 -9.79 7.82 -3.74
C ASP A 27 -11.01 7.66 -2.82
N ASP A 28 -12.21 7.49 -3.39
CA ASP A 28 -13.44 7.20 -2.63
C ASP A 28 -13.34 5.84 -1.90
N TYR A 29 -12.91 4.77 -2.58
CA TYR A 29 -12.69 3.48 -1.91
C TYR A 29 -11.60 3.53 -0.84
N VAL A 30 -10.53 4.32 -1.07
CA VAL A 30 -9.49 4.53 -0.06
C VAL A 30 -10.06 5.25 1.16
N ALA A 31 -10.80 6.35 0.97
CA ALA A 31 -11.41 7.11 2.06
C ALA A 31 -12.43 6.28 2.84
N GLU A 32 -13.23 5.46 2.15
CA GLU A 32 -14.18 4.55 2.77
C GLU A 32 -13.45 3.48 3.59
N ALA A 33 -12.45 2.81 3.01
CA ALA A 33 -11.64 1.80 3.69
C ALA A 33 -10.93 2.38 4.93
N GLU A 34 -10.44 3.62 4.86
CA GLU A 34 -9.85 4.32 6.01
C GLU A 34 -10.87 4.57 7.12
N THR A 35 -12.09 4.97 6.77
CA THR A 35 -13.19 5.13 7.73
C THR A 35 -13.51 3.81 8.42
N VAL A 36 -13.59 2.72 7.65
CA VAL A 36 -13.83 1.36 8.16
C VAL A 36 -12.70 0.90 9.08
N LEU A 37 -11.44 1.15 8.70
CA LEU A 37 -10.27 0.84 9.52
C LEU A 37 -10.24 1.63 10.84
N GLN A 38 -10.55 2.93 10.79
CA GLN A 38 -10.62 3.77 11.98
C GLN A 38 -11.68 3.25 12.95
N ARG A 39 -12.86 2.90 12.43
CA ARG A 39 -13.94 2.29 13.21
C ARG A 39 -13.51 0.97 13.83
N LEU A 40 -12.93 0.05 13.05
CA LEU A 40 -12.44 -1.23 13.53
C LEU A 40 -11.42 -1.06 14.66
N ARG A 41 -10.43 -0.17 14.48
CA ARG A 41 -9.45 0.15 15.52
C ARG A 41 -10.11 0.72 16.77
N GLY A 42 -11.05 1.65 16.60
CA GLY A 42 -11.78 2.27 17.71
C GLY A 42 -12.56 1.24 18.54
N GLU A 43 -13.38 0.41 17.89
CA GLU A 43 -14.15 -0.63 18.58
C GLU A 43 -13.22 -1.66 19.26
N MET A 44 -12.16 -2.12 18.58
CA MET A 44 -11.20 -3.06 19.18
C MET A 44 -10.44 -2.48 20.36
N MET A 45 -10.00 -1.21 20.28
CA MET A 45 -9.29 -0.54 21.37
C MET A 45 -10.19 -0.31 22.58
N GLN A 46 -11.46 0.06 22.35
CA GLN A 46 -12.43 0.23 23.44
C GLN A 46 -12.63 -1.08 24.21
N GLU A 47 -12.80 -2.19 23.49
CA GLU A 47 -12.97 -3.49 24.13
C GLU A 47 -11.69 -3.97 24.82
N MET A 48 -10.51 -3.69 24.24
CA MET A 48 -9.23 -3.95 24.91
C MET A 48 -9.14 -3.20 26.24
N VAL A 49 -9.47 -1.91 26.28
CA VAL A 49 -9.44 -1.10 27.51
C VAL A 49 -10.40 -1.66 28.56
N ASN A 50 -11.63 -2.02 28.16
CA ASN A 50 -12.63 -2.62 29.04
C ASN A 50 -12.13 -3.96 29.63
N ALA A 51 -11.50 -4.77 28.78
CA ALA A 51 -10.99 -6.07 29.14
C ALA A 51 -9.75 -5.99 30.06
N GLN A 52 -8.86 -5.03 29.83
CA GLN A 52 -7.68 -4.79 30.65
C GLN A 52 -8.00 -4.42 32.11
N GLN A 53 -9.15 -3.80 32.38
CA GLN A 53 -9.62 -3.54 33.76
C GLN A 53 -9.79 -4.84 34.58
N LYS A 54 -9.94 -5.99 33.92
CA LYS A 54 -10.08 -7.31 34.54
C LYS A 54 -8.75 -8.08 34.62
N GLY A 55 -7.66 -7.50 34.12
CA GLY A 55 -6.33 -8.11 34.02
C GLY A 55 -6.06 -8.80 32.67
N PRO A 56 -4.79 -8.92 32.23
CA PRO A 56 -4.43 -9.45 30.91
C PRO A 56 -4.95 -10.86 30.62
N ALA A 57 -4.94 -11.76 31.62
CA ALA A 57 -5.46 -13.12 31.48
C ALA A 57 -6.96 -13.15 31.13
N ALA A 58 -7.77 -12.37 31.84
CA ALA A 58 -9.21 -12.24 31.58
C ALA A 58 -9.50 -11.52 30.24
N ALA A 59 -8.57 -10.66 29.79
CA ALA A 59 -8.73 -9.99 28.52
C ALA A 59 -8.64 -10.92 27.31
N ILE A 60 -7.88 -12.02 27.41
CA ILE A 60 -7.75 -12.99 26.32
C ILE A 60 -9.08 -13.69 26.02
N ASP A 61 -9.87 -14.00 27.05
CA ASP A 61 -11.19 -14.61 26.92
C ASP A 61 -12.15 -13.71 26.14
N VAL A 62 -12.14 -12.43 26.51
CA VAL A 62 -12.96 -11.40 25.90
C VAL A 62 -12.55 -11.18 24.44
N CYS A 63 -11.24 -11.02 24.19
CA CYS A 63 -10.73 -10.77 22.84
C CYS A 63 -10.93 -11.95 21.88
N ARG A 64 -11.01 -13.20 22.36
CA ARG A 64 -11.29 -14.37 21.50
C ARG A 64 -12.62 -14.24 20.75
N HIS A 65 -13.64 -13.71 21.44
CA HIS A 65 -15.02 -13.65 20.94
C HIS A 65 -15.36 -12.27 20.36
N LEU A 66 -15.00 -11.19 21.04
CA LEU A 66 -15.36 -9.85 20.59
C LEU A 66 -14.68 -9.47 19.28
N ALA A 67 -13.45 -9.93 19.09
CA ALA A 67 -12.67 -9.54 17.94
C ALA A 67 -13.32 -10.00 16.61
N PRO A 68 -13.77 -11.26 16.43
CA PRO A 68 -14.54 -11.65 15.25
C PRO A 68 -15.95 -11.04 15.20
N GLU A 69 -16.61 -10.81 16.34
CA GLU A 69 -17.93 -10.16 16.39
C GLU A 69 -17.90 -8.70 15.88
N ILE A 70 -16.89 -7.92 16.29
CA ILE A 70 -16.67 -6.54 15.80
C ILE A 70 -16.43 -6.57 14.29
N ASN A 71 -15.59 -7.49 13.79
CA ASN A 71 -15.37 -7.64 12.35
C ASN A 71 -16.72 -7.89 11.63
N ALA A 72 -17.46 -8.93 12.03
CA ALA A 72 -18.72 -9.31 11.38
C ALA A 72 -19.77 -8.18 11.38
N LYS A 73 -19.88 -7.44 12.49
CA LYS A 73 -20.76 -6.29 12.60
C LYS A 73 -20.40 -5.20 11.59
N ILE A 74 -19.11 -4.84 11.52
CA ILE A 74 -18.65 -3.81 10.58
C ILE A 74 -18.82 -4.29 9.13
N GLU A 75 -18.52 -5.56 8.85
CA GLU A 75 -18.74 -6.15 7.51
C GLU A 75 -20.21 -6.04 7.09
N GLN A 76 -21.14 -6.41 7.98
CA GLN A 76 -22.58 -6.34 7.71
C GLN A 76 -23.07 -4.91 7.44
N GLU A 77 -22.56 -3.93 8.18
CA GLU A 77 -23.02 -2.55 8.06
C GLU A 77 -22.39 -1.78 6.88
N THR A 78 -21.19 -2.18 6.46
CA THR A 78 -20.41 -1.43 5.46
C THR A 78 -20.30 -2.15 4.11
N GLY A 79 -20.57 -3.45 4.07
CA GLY A 79 -20.38 -4.28 2.88
C GLY A 79 -18.91 -4.58 2.56
N TRP A 80 -17.97 -4.13 3.39
CA TRP A 80 -16.57 -4.54 3.29
C TRP A 80 -16.40 -5.94 3.87
N THR A 81 -15.49 -6.72 3.31
CA THR A 81 -14.92 -7.90 3.96
C THR A 81 -13.68 -7.47 4.73
N LEU A 82 -13.57 -7.89 5.99
CA LEU A 82 -12.51 -7.53 6.94
C LEU A 82 -11.77 -8.75 7.43
N ARG A 83 -10.47 -8.79 7.13
CA ARG A 83 -9.56 -9.80 7.63
C ARG A 83 -8.53 -9.17 8.55
N ARG A 84 -8.20 -9.90 9.61
CA ARG A 84 -7.05 -9.62 10.46
C ARG A 84 -6.10 -10.78 10.30
N THR A 85 -4.97 -10.53 9.68
CA THR A 85 -4.05 -11.58 9.27
C THR A 85 -2.66 -11.37 9.87
N GLY A 86 -1.84 -12.40 9.94
CA GLY A 86 -0.51 -12.39 10.57
C GLY A 86 0.40 -13.45 9.98
N LEU A 87 1.68 -13.15 9.76
CA LEU A 87 2.67 -14.21 9.44
C LEU A 87 2.91 -15.15 10.63
N ARG A 88 2.64 -14.65 11.84
CA ARG A 88 2.65 -15.37 13.11
C ARG A 88 1.29 -15.18 13.78
N VAL A 89 0.44 -16.21 13.73
CA VAL A 89 -0.96 -16.11 14.17
C VAL A 89 -1.21 -16.71 15.53
N ARG A 90 -2.19 -16.14 16.25
CA ARG A 90 -2.74 -16.70 17.48
C ARG A 90 -3.90 -17.62 17.22
N ASN A 91 -4.80 -17.16 16.36
CA ASN A 91 -5.89 -17.97 15.82
C ASN A 91 -5.49 -18.45 14.42
N PRO A 92 -5.40 -19.76 14.16
CA PRO A 92 -5.08 -20.29 12.84
C PRO A 92 -5.99 -19.78 11.71
N ALA A 93 -7.24 -19.42 12.02
CA ALA A 93 -8.17 -18.83 11.03
C ALA A 93 -7.71 -17.46 10.48
N ASN A 94 -6.75 -16.82 11.14
CA ASN A 94 -6.15 -15.56 10.73
C ASN A 94 -4.88 -15.75 9.89
N ALA A 95 -4.59 -16.97 9.41
CA ALA A 95 -3.49 -17.18 8.48
C ALA A 95 -3.71 -16.35 7.20
N PRO A 96 -2.63 -15.81 6.61
CA PRO A 96 -2.72 -15.05 5.38
C PRO A 96 -3.09 -15.97 4.23
N ILE A 97 -3.82 -15.41 3.27
CA ILE A 97 -3.93 -16.00 1.94
C ILE A 97 -2.75 -15.52 1.08
N ASP A 98 -2.49 -16.21 -0.04
CA ASP A 98 -1.29 -16.02 -0.85
C ASP A 98 -0.98 -14.55 -1.20
N ASP A 99 -1.99 -13.76 -1.55
CA ASP A 99 -1.81 -12.36 -1.95
C ASP A 99 -1.58 -11.41 -0.76
N GLU A 100 -2.03 -11.77 0.45
CA GLU A 100 -1.76 -11.07 1.70
C GLU A 100 -0.33 -11.38 2.18
N GLU A 101 0.10 -12.64 2.11
CA GLU A 101 1.39 -13.09 2.66
C GLU A 101 2.57 -12.32 2.04
N ALA A 102 2.59 -12.22 0.71
CA ALA A 102 3.65 -11.52 -0.01
C ALA A 102 3.73 -10.03 0.39
N LEU A 103 2.58 -9.37 0.55
CA LEU A 103 2.51 -7.98 0.97
C LEU A 103 2.99 -7.80 2.41
N MET A 104 2.59 -8.70 3.31
CA MET A 104 3.00 -8.66 4.71
C MET A 104 4.50 -8.88 4.90
N ARG A 105 5.10 -9.81 4.14
CA ARG A 105 6.55 -9.97 4.10
C ARG A 105 7.23 -8.71 3.59
N SER A 106 6.65 -8.02 2.61
CA SER A 106 7.16 -6.73 2.16
C SER A 106 7.09 -5.66 3.27
N PHE A 107 6.05 -5.66 4.11
CA PHE A 107 5.93 -4.73 5.24
C PHE A 107 6.96 -4.99 6.32
N GLU A 108 7.27 -6.26 6.65
CA GLU A 108 8.35 -6.59 7.57
C GLU A 108 9.70 -6.06 7.06
N LEU A 109 10.02 -6.31 5.79
CA LEU A 109 11.25 -5.79 5.18
C LEU A 109 11.33 -4.26 5.22
N LYS A 110 10.23 -3.58 4.89
CA LYS A 110 10.13 -2.11 4.93
C LYS A 110 10.26 -1.57 6.36
N ALA A 111 9.65 -2.23 7.34
CA ALA A 111 9.76 -1.87 8.75
C ALA A 111 11.21 -2.03 9.25
N MET A 112 11.88 -3.13 8.89
CA MET A 112 13.30 -3.35 9.19
C MET A 112 14.21 -2.30 8.55
N ALA A 113 13.82 -1.78 7.38
CA ALA A 113 14.50 -0.67 6.70
C ALA A 113 14.18 0.72 7.31
N GLY A 114 13.39 0.78 8.39
CA GLY A 114 13.05 2.03 9.08
C GLY A 114 11.91 2.81 8.45
N GLN A 115 11.14 2.21 7.53
CA GLN A 115 9.99 2.88 6.94
C GLN A 115 8.91 3.13 8.01
N PRO A 116 8.36 4.35 8.11
CA PRO A 116 7.35 4.66 9.13
C PRO A 116 6.09 3.80 8.94
N PRO A 117 5.47 3.28 10.02
CA PRO A 117 4.33 2.36 9.92
C PRO A 117 3.13 2.87 9.11
N GLN A 118 2.94 4.19 9.07
CA GLN A 118 1.86 4.82 8.32
C GLN A 118 1.97 4.59 6.80
N LEU A 119 3.17 4.31 6.31
CA LEU A 119 3.43 4.01 4.90
C LEU A 119 3.38 2.50 4.59
N LEU A 120 3.22 1.64 5.60
CA LEU A 120 3.14 0.19 5.44
C LEU A 120 1.71 -0.23 5.07
N ARG A 121 1.26 0.22 3.91
CA ARG A 121 -0.06 -0.06 3.36
C ARG A 121 -0.02 -0.19 1.84
N THR A 122 -1.04 -0.80 1.28
CA THR A 122 -1.24 -0.91 -0.18
C THR A 122 -2.73 -0.88 -0.48
N ALA A 123 -3.13 -0.14 -1.51
CA ALA A 123 -4.47 -0.14 -2.07
C ALA A 123 -4.36 -0.54 -3.55
N ARG A 124 -5.18 -1.50 -3.99
CA ARG A 124 -5.13 -2.05 -5.34
C ARG A 124 -6.49 -2.60 -5.76
N ILE A 125 -6.73 -2.70 -7.06
CA ILE A 125 -7.82 -3.52 -7.59
C ILE A 125 -7.21 -4.83 -8.06
N ILE A 126 -7.75 -5.95 -7.58
CA ILE A 126 -7.36 -7.29 -7.97
C ILE A 126 -8.57 -8.03 -8.56
N GLU A 127 -8.29 -9.14 -9.24
CA GLU A 127 -9.32 -10.09 -9.65
C GLU A 127 -9.35 -11.23 -8.64
N ARG A 128 -10.54 -11.58 -8.15
CA ARG A 128 -10.78 -12.63 -7.18
C ARG A 128 -12.09 -13.32 -7.51
N ASP A 129 -12.06 -14.64 -7.69
CA ASP A 129 -13.25 -15.45 -7.99
C ASP A 129 -14.03 -14.97 -9.24
N GLY A 130 -13.33 -14.39 -10.22
CA GLY A 130 -13.92 -13.84 -11.45
C GLY A 130 -14.52 -12.44 -11.30
N GLU A 131 -14.44 -11.85 -10.11
CA GLU A 131 -14.89 -10.50 -9.81
C GLU A 131 -13.72 -9.55 -9.58
N LYS A 132 -13.92 -8.27 -9.88
CA LYS A 132 -12.96 -7.25 -9.49
C LYS A 132 -13.26 -6.82 -8.06
N VAL A 133 -12.22 -6.77 -7.25
CA VAL A 133 -12.33 -6.32 -5.86
C VAL A 133 -11.28 -5.25 -5.60
N PHE A 134 -11.70 -4.19 -4.94
CA PHE A 134 -10.77 -3.26 -4.30
C PHE A 134 -10.22 -3.95 -3.05
N HIS A 135 -8.91 -3.93 -2.90
CA HIS A 135 -8.18 -4.52 -1.79
C HIS A 135 -7.28 -3.46 -1.16
N LEU A 136 -7.56 -3.08 0.09
CA LEU A 136 -6.67 -2.30 0.93
C LEU A 136 -6.12 -3.18 2.05
N ILE A 137 -4.81 -3.17 2.22
CA ILE A 137 -4.12 -3.84 3.32
C ILE A 137 -3.20 -2.87 4.03
N GLN A 138 -3.19 -2.93 5.36
CA GLN A 138 -2.36 -2.06 6.19
C GLN A 138 -1.75 -2.84 7.35
N ALA A 139 -0.43 -2.71 7.50
CA ALA A 139 0.32 -3.33 8.59
C ALA A 139 -0.12 -2.82 9.96
N VAL A 140 -0.01 -3.69 10.96
CA VAL A 140 -0.27 -3.40 12.37
C VAL A 140 1.06 -3.45 13.12
N PRO A 141 1.69 -2.30 13.41
CA PRO A 141 2.91 -2.26 14.20
C PRO A 141 2.62 -2.55 15.68
N MET A 142 3.63 -3.07 16.37
CA MET A 142 3.62 -3.31 17.81
C MET A 142 3.98 -2.05 18.59
N PHE A 143 3.20 -1.79 19.65
CA PHE A 143 3.49 -0.77 20.67
C PHE A 143 3.68 -1.45 22.03
N ASP A 144 4.18 -0.72 23.03
CA ASP A 144 4.46 -1.25 24.37
C ASP A 144 3.26 -2.01 24.97
N THR A 145 2.07 -1.46 24.82
CA THR A 145 0.83 -2.05 25.35
C THR A 145 0.51 -3.41 24.75
N CYS A 146 1.01 -3.72 23.55
CA CYS A 146 0.79 -4.99 22.88
C CYS A 146 1.67 -6.12 23.47
N LEU A 147 2.82 -5.77 24.06
CA LEU A 147 3.84 -6.73 24.46
C LEU A 147 3.43 -7.55 25.70
N GLY A 148 2.48 -7.07 26.51
CA GLY A 148 1.95 -7.85 27.63
C GLY A 148 1.31 -9.19 27.24
N CYS A 149 0.96 -9.38 25.96
CA CYS A 149 0.41 -10.63 25.44
C CYS A 149 1.14 -11.17 24.20
N HIS A 150 1.93 -10.33 23.53
CA HIS A 150 2.65 -10.67 22.29
C HIS A 150 4.17 -10.59 22.43
N GLY A 151 4.68 -10.08 23.55
CA GLY A 151 6.12 -9.92 23.80
C GLY A 151 6.85 -11.23 24.07
N SER A 152 8.15 -11.13 24.35
CA SER A 152 8.98 -12.25 24.80
C SER A 152 8.85 -12.52 26.30
N ASP A 153 8.55 -11.49 27.10
CA ASP A 153 8.36 -11.57 28.54
C ASP A 153 6.87 -11.41 28.88
N ILE A 154 6.15 -12.53 28.87
CA ILE A 154 4.71 -12.59 29.13
C ILE A 154 4.50 -13.19 30.53
N ASP A 155 3.66 -12.53 31.33
CA ASP A 155 3.26 -13.01 32.65
C ASP A 155 2.79 -14.49 32.61
N PRO A 156 3.24 -15.36 33.54
CA PRO A 156 2.93 -16.79 33.50
C PRO A 156 1.44 -17.14 33.47
N ALA A 157 0.58 -16.38 34.17
CA ALA A 157 -0.86 -16.63 34.15
C ALA A 157 -1.46 -16.29 32.78
N THR A 158 -1.00 -15.20 32.18
CA THR A 158 -1.37 -14.79 30.81
C THR A 158 -0.92 -15.81 29.78
N LEU A 159 0.35 -16.26 29.84
CA LEU A 159 0.89 -17.26 28.93
C LEU A 159 0.16 -18.61 29.05
N THR A 160 -0.17 -19.03 30.28
CA THR A 160 -0.96 -20.24 30.53
C THR A 160 -2.33 -20.13 29.86
N ARG A 161 -3.02 -18.99 30.04
CA ARG A 161 -4.33 -18.77 29.43
C ARG A 161 -4.28 -18.75 27.90
N ILE A 162 -3.24 -18.14 27.32
CA ILE A 162 -3.01 -18.17 25.87
C ILE A 162 -2.93 -19.62 25.38
N LYS A 163 -2.10 -20.46 26.01
CA LYS A 163 -1.89 -21.86 25.59
C LYS A 163 -3.15 -22.72 25.72
N GLU A 164 -3.97 -22.49 26.75
CA GLU A 164 -5.25 -23.19 26.92
C GLU A 164 -6.24 -22.87 25.81
N LEU A 165 -6.32 -21.60 25.40
CA LEU A 165 -7.29 -21.14 24.40
C LEU A 165 -6.79 -21.31 22.96
N TYR A 166 -5.48 -21.23 22.77
CA TYR A 166 -4.78 -21.23 21.49
C TYR A 166 -3.55 -22.16 21.58
N PRO A 167 -3.75 -23.49 21.50
CA PRO A 167 -2.66 -24.46 21.61
C PRO A 167 -1.61 -24.30 20.48
N ASP A 168 -2.03 -23.77 19.34
CA ASP A 168 -1.18 -23.51 18.16
C ASP A 168 -0.73 -22.04 18.06
N ASP A 169 -0.75 -21.28 19.16
CA ASP A 169 -0.32 -19.87 19.16
C ASP A 169 1.13 -19.73 18.73
N ASN A 170 1.35 -18.88 17.73
CA ASN A 170 2.68 -18.48 17.25
C ASN A 170 2.92 -16.97 17.39
N ALA A 171 1.97 -16.23 17.99
CA ALA A 171 2.01 -14.77 18.07
C ALA A 171 2.68 -14.23 19.35
N THR A 172 3.81 -14.79 19.76
CA THR A 172 4.59 -14.34 20.94
C THR A 172 6.05 -14.10 20.58
N GLY A 173 6.77 -13.27 21.33
CA GLY A 173 8.17 -12.93 21.06
C GLY A 173 8.31 -11.76 20.09
N TYR A 174 7.38 -10.82 20.13
CA TYR A 174 7.47 -9.54 19.42
C TYR A 174 8.18 -8.48 20.26
N ALA A 175 8.73 -7.47 19.59
CA ALA A 175 9.24 -6.23 20.16
C ALA A 175 8.46 -5.02 19.64
N VAL A 176 8.69 -3.85 20.25
CA VAL A 176 8.13 -2.59 19.75
C VAL A 176 8.62 -2.32 18.32
N GLY A 177 7.70 -1.93 17.44
CA GLY A 177 8.00 -1.67 16.03
C GLY A 177 7.89 -2.89 15.13
N ASP A 178 7.88 -4.11 15.68
CA ASP A 178 7.61 -5.31 14.88
C ASP A 178 6.22 -5.26 14.25
N ILE A 179 6.06 -5.92 13.11
CA ILE A 179 4.76 -6.05 12.44
C ILE A 179 4.01 -7.25 13.02
N ARG A 180 2.95 -6.98 13.77
CA ARG A 180 2.05 -8.02 14.32
C ARG A 180 1.33 -8.78 13.22
N GLY A 181 0.99 -8.08 12.16
CA GLY A 181 0.10 -8.56 11.12
C GLY A 181 -0.42 -7.42 10.27
N ALA A 182 -1.57 -7.62 9.65
CA ALA A 182 -2.23 -6.60 8.85
C ALA A 182 -3.75 -6.66 9.01
N PHE A 183 -4.39 -5.50 8.86
CA PHE A 183 -5.80 -5.42 8.49
C PHE A 183 -5.89 -5.49 6.97
N SER A 184 -6.70 -6.40 6.43
CA SER A 184 -6.93 -6.60 5.00
C SER A 184 -8.41 -6.44 4.69
N LEU A 185 -8.74 -5.56 3.77
CA LEU A 185 -10.07 -5.08 3.47
C LEU A 185 -10.38 -5.30 1.99
N TYR A 186 -11.50 -5.94 1.71
CA TYR A 186 -11.96 -6.18 0.34
C TYR A 186 -13.36 -5.63 0.14
N LYS A 187 -13.62 -5.05 -1.03
CA LYS A 187 -14.96 -4.66 -1.47
C LYS A 187 -15.11 -4.95 -2.95
N PRO A 188 -16.19 -5.62 -3.38
CA PRO A 188 -16.51 -5.74 -4.80
C PRO A 188 -16.57 -4.35 -5.43
N VAL A 189 -15.95 -4.20 -6.60
CA VAL A 189 -16.16 -3.01 -7.41
C VAL A 189 -17.07 -3.40 -8.57
N ASP A 190 -18.09 -2.58 -8.84
CA ASP A 190 -18.97 -2.83 -9.96
C ASP A 190 -18.14 -3.02 -11.24
N ALA A 191 -18.51 -4.03 -12.03
CA ALA A 191 -17.83 -4.38 -13.26
C ALA A 191 -17.76 -3.12 -14.13
N PHE A 192 -16.58 -2.50 -14.16
CA PHE A 192 -16.25 -1.35 -14.98
C PHE A 192 -17.10 -1.35 -16.25
N ALA A 193 -17.91 -0.31 -16.47
CA ALA A 193 -18.36 0.05 -17.80
C ALA A 193 -17.18 -0.18 -18.74
N THR A 194 -17.35 -1.05 -19.72
CA THR A 194 -16.31 -1.68 -20.53
C THR A 194 -15.67 -0.69 -21.51
N SER A 195 -15.17 0.43 -21.00
CA SER A 195 -14.12 1.23 -21.61
C SER A 195 -12.95 1.25 -20.63
N ARG A 196 -12.01 0.32 -20.82
CA ARG A 196 -10.62 0.58 -20.44
C ARG A 196 -10.19 1.85 -21.21
N PRO A 197 -9.78 2.97 -20.57
CA PRO A 197 -8.55 3.58 -21.01
C PRO A 197 -7.45 2.52 -20.79
N ALA A 198 -6.52 2.46 -21.72
CA ALA A 198 -5.55 1.40 -21.86
C ALA A 198 -4.66 1.22 -20.60
N GLY A 199 -5.11 0.41 -19.62
CA GLY A 199 -4.30 0.13 -18.42
C GLY A 199 -3.96 1.38 -17.59
N PRO A 200 -3.13 1.27 -16.55
CA PRO A 200 -2.41 2.44 -16.07
C PRO A 200 -1.62 3.01 -17.25
N VAL A 201 -1.53 4.34 -17.32
CA VAL A 201 -0.57 5.02 -18.20
C VAL A 201 0.82 4.56 -17.73
N THR A 202 1.32 3.48 -18.34
CA THR A 202 2.68 2.99 -18.12
C THR A 202 3.63 3.88 -18.90
N LEU A 203 4.88 3.95 -18.45
CA LEU A 203 5.95 4.59 -19.23
C LEU A 203 5.98 4.05 -20.67
N ALA A 204 5.82 2.73 -20.84
CA ALA A 204 5.72 2.10 -22.15
C ALA A 204 4.53 2.61 -22.98
N SER A 205 3.36 2.80 -22.37
CA SER A 205 2.17 3.34 -23.07
C SER A 205 2.28 4.82 -23.42
N LEU A 206 3.14 5.58 -22.73
CA LEU A 206 3.51 6.95 -23.09
C LEU A 206 4.60 7.00 -24.16
N GLY A 207 5.13 5.85 -24.60
CA GLY A 207 6.24 5.80 -25.55
C GLY A 207 7.58 6.17 -24.93
N TYR A 208 7.71 6.14 -23.60
CA TYR A 208 8.97 6.40 -22.91
C TYR A 208 10.03 5.39 -23.34
N LYS A 209 11.23 5.89 -23.61
CA LYS A 209 12.44 5.11 -23.79
C LYS A 209 13.57 5.81 -23.02
N PRO A 210 14.36 5.09 -22.21
CA PRO A 210 15.46 5.70 -21.49
C PRO A 210 16.42 6.38 -22.45
N THR A 211 16.86 7.59 -22.10
CA THR A 211 17.82 8.34 -22.91
C THR A 211 19.18 8.41 -22.23
N ARG A 212 20.25 8.34 -23.03
CA ARG A 212 21.59 8.60 -22.53
C ARG A 212 21.86 10.10 -22.56
N ASP A 213 21.90 10.72 -21.38
CA ASP A 213 22.33 12.11 -21.18
C ASP A 213 23.86 12.15 -21.00
N PRO A 214 24.63 12.69 -21.96
CA PRO A 214 26.10 12.73 -21.85
C PRO A 214 26.62 13.58 -20.69
N ALA A 215 25.79 14.45 -20.11
CA ALA A 215 26.14 15.27 -18.96
C ALA A 215 25.80 14.59 -17.61
N ALA A 216 25.08 13.46 -17.62
CA ALA A 216 24.76 12.70 -16.43
C ALA A 216 25.94 11.84 -15.97
N LYS A 217 26.08 11.65 -14.65
CA LYS A 217 27.10 10.76 -14.05
C LYS A 217 26.81 9.26 -14.24
N GLY A 218 25.65 8.90 -14.78
CA GLY A 218 25.23 7.52 -15.04
C GLY A 218 24.42 7.39 -16.32
N ASP A 219 24.16 6.16 -16.74
CA ASP A 219 23.46 5.82 -17.98
C ASP A 219 22.05 5.28 -17.67
N ALA A 220 21.02 6.03 -18.06
CA ALA A 220 19.63 5.63 -17.83
C ALA A 220 19.23 4.32 -18.55
N THR A 221 19.89 4.00 -19.66
CA THR A 221 19.66 2.74 -20.40
C THR A 221 20.15 1.55 -19.59
N VAL A 222 21.33 1.69 -18.98
CA VAL A 222 21.89 0.69 -18.08
C VAL A 222 21.07 0.63 -16.78
N GLY A 223 20.68 1.81 -16.28
CA GLY A 223 19.85 1.99 -15.10
C GLY A 223 18.49 1.31 -15.19
N GLU A 224 17.83 1.34 -16.35
CA GLU A 224 16.58 0.62 -16.58
C GLU A 224 16.75 -0.87 -16.31
N GLY A 225 17.78 -1.49 -16.88
CA GLY A 225 18.05 -2.92 -16.71
C GLY A 225 18.36 -3.30 -15.26
N LEU A 226 19.09 -2.44 -14.55
CA LEU A 226 19.37 -2.61 -13.12
C LEU A 226 18.09 -2.44 -12.28
N TYR A 227 17.27 -1.44 -12.60
CA TYR A 227 16.00 -1.19 -11.90
C TYR A 227 15.03 -2.35 -12.07
N LYS A 228 14.84 -2.86 -13.28
CA LYS A 228 14.00 -4.04 -13.56
C LYS A 228 14.46 -5.25 -12.75
N ARG A 229 15.78 -5.44 -12.66
CA ARG A 229 16.37 -6.58 -11.95
C ARG A 229 16.23 -6.50 -10.44
N TYR A 230 16.38 -5.30 -9.87
CA TYR A 230 16.58 -5.15 -8.41
C TYR A 230 15.45 -4.40 -7.70
N CYS A 231 14.64 -3.62 -8.41
CA CYS A 231 13.71 -2.67 -7.81
C CYS A 231 12.25 -2.84 -8.27
N GLU A 232 12.02 -3.28 -9.52
CA GLU A 232 10.68 -3.28 -10.15
C GLU A 232 9.66 -4.20 -9.45
N ASN A 233 10.11 -5.26 -8.79
CA ASN A 233 9.22 -6.13 -8.00
C ASN A 233 8.64 -5.45 -6.75
N CYS A 234 9.25 -4.35 -6.30
CA CYS A 234 8.87 -3.64 -5.07
C CYS A 234 8.34 -2.22 -5.35
N HIS A 235 8.76 -1.60 -6.45
CA HIS A 235 8.49 -0.21 -6.78
C HIS A 235 8.13 -0.05 -8.26
N ALA A 236 7.06 0.68 -8.54
CA ALA A 236 6.83 1.19 -9.88
C ALA A 236 7.85 2.32 -10.17
N PRO A 237 8.51 2.32 -11.34
CA PRO A 237 9.52 3.33 -11.66
C PRO A 237 9.01 4.76 -11.57
N ALA A 238 7.79 5.02 -12.05
CA ALA A 238 7.16 6.34 -12.03
C ALA A 238 6.90 6.85 -10.61
N ASP A 239 6.42 5.98 -9.72
CA ASP A 239 6.08 6.37 -8.35
C ASP A 239 7.34 6.68 -7.54
N LEU A 240 8.39 5.87 -7.72
CA LEU A 240 9.66 6.12 -7.06
C LEU A 240 10.34 7.37 -7.64
N ALA A 241 10.26 7.60 -8.94
CA ALA A 241 10.79 8.81 -9.58
C ALA A 241 10.13 10.08 -9.02
N ARG A 242 8.80 10.12 -8.89
CA ARG A 242 8.09 11.26 -8.28
C ARG A 242 8.44 11.47 -6.81
N HIS A 243 8.64 10.39 -6.06
CA HIS A 243 8.99 10.48 -4.64
C HIS A 243 10.43 10.99 -4.43
N VAL A 244 11.37 10.49 -5.22
CA VAL A 244 12.80 10.82 -5.08
C VAL A 244 13.13 12.16 -5.75
N PHE A 245 12.41 12.53 -6.81
CA PHE A 245 12.59 13.76 -7.59
C PHE A 245 11.28 14.54 -7.69
N PRO A 246 10.76 15.09 -6.58
CA PRO A 246 9.47 15.78 -6.55
C PRO A 246 9.51 17.17 -7.19
N ASP A 247 10.70 17.74 -7.39
CA ASP A 247 10.93 19.06 -7.98
C ASP A 247 12.03 18.94 -9.07
N PRO A 248 11.69 19.15 -10.35
CA PRO A 248 12.61 18.96 -11.48
C PRO A 248 13.70 20.04 -11.57
N GLU A 249 13.53 21.20 -10.92
CA GLU A 249 14.54 22.26 -10.86
C GLU A 249 15.51 22.08 -9.69
N LYS A 250 15.07 21.41 -8.61
CA LYS A 250 15.94 21.07 -7.48
C LYS A 250 16.64 19.74 -7.72
N LYS A 251 17.94 19.80 -7.96
CA LYS A 251 18.80 18.62 -7.98
C LYS A 251 18.84 18.00 -6.56
N PRO A 252 18.40 16.76 -6.33
CA PRO A 252 18.66 16.10 -5.06
C PRO A 252 20.10 15.62 -5.12
N ASP A 253 20.97 16.43 -4.54
CA ASP A 253 22.40 16.22 -4.56
C ASP A 253 22.79 15.25 -3.42
N ALA A 254 23.53 14.21 -3.78
CA ALA A 254 24.29 13.30 -2.92
C ALA A 254 23.55 12.26 -2.03
N GLU A 255 22.27 12.41 -1.67
CA GLU A 255 21.66 11.47 -0.69
C GLU A 255 21.07 10.17 -1.30
N VAL A 256 20.64 10.18 -2.56
CA VAL A 256 20.03 8.99 -3.20
C VAL A 256 21.01 7.83 -3.33
N CYS A 257 22.28 8.10 -3.67
CA CYS A 257 23.31 7.07 -3.70
C CYS A 257 23.60 6.48 -2.31
N LYS A 258 23.45 7.28 -1.24
CA LYS A 258 23.61 6.83 0.15
C LYS A 258 22.45 5.94 0.59
N PHE A 259 21.23 6.23 0.12
CA PHE A 259 20.03 5.41 0.34
C PHE A 259 20.07 4.07 -0.44
N LEU A 260 20.61 4.04 -1.66
CA LEU A 260 20.82 2.78 -2.39
C LEU A 260 21.93 1.92 -1.75
N GLY A 261 22.93 2.57 -1.13
CA GLY A 261 23.95 1.90 -0.32
C GLY A 261 23.41 1.12 0.88
N THR A 262 22.27 1.52 1.48
CA THR A 262 21.65 0.76 2.58
C THR A 262 20.95 -0.52 2.11
N HIS A 263 20.80 -0.71 0.79
CA HIS A 263 20.21 -1.90 0.16
C HIS A 263 21.27 -2.82 -0.49
N GLY A 264 22.55 -2.67 -0.12
CA GLY A 264 23.64 -3.56 -0.56
C GLY A 264 24.21 -3.24 -1.95
N MET A 265 23.78 -2.14 -2.57
CA MET A 265 24.39 -1.64 -3.81
C MET A 265 25.65 -0.83 -3.45
N THR A 266 26.80 -1.50 -3.47
CA THR A 266 28.10 -0.93 -3.02
C THR A 266 29.00 -0.46 -4.16
N LYS A 267 28.54 -0.60 -5.42
CA LYS A 267 29.28 -0.21 -6.62
C LYS A 267 28.69 1.10 -7.13
N GLY A 268 29.25 2.23 -6.70
CA GLY A 268 28.70 3.57 -6.95
C GLY A 268 28.32 3.91 -8.40
N GLN A 269 28.86 3.23 -9.41
CA GLN A 269 28.41 3.37 -10.80
C GLN A 269 26.98 2.82 -11.04
N GLN A 270 26.63 1.66 -10.45
CA GLN A 270 25.30 1.06 -10.57
C GLN A 270 24.23 1.98 -9.97
N ASP A 271 24.55 2.62 -8.85
CA ASP A 271 23.67 3.60 -8.21
C ASP A 271 23.48 4.84 -9.07
N CYS A 272 24.56 5.30 -9.72
CA CYS A 272 24.50 6.42 -10.65
C CYS A 272 23.64 6.09 -11.88
N ASP A 273 23.71 4.87 -12.38
CA ASP A 273 22.91 4.42 -13.53
C ASP A 273 21.42 4.31 -13.15
N VAL A 274 21.07 3.68 -12.02
CA VAL A 274 19.68 3.63 -11.52
C VAL A 274 19.13 5.02 -11.23
N THR A 275 19.96 5.88 -10.64
CA THR A 275 19.60 7.29 -10.39
C THR A 275 19.39 8.05 -11.70
N ALA A 276 20.24 7.83 -12.71
CA ALA A 276 20.07 8.43 -14.03
C ALA A 276 18.75 8.01 -14.68
N TYR A 277 18.38 6.73 -14.55
CA TYR A 277 17.10 6.21 -15.03
C TYR A 277 15.89 6.86 -14.34
N LEU A 278 15.89 6.95 -13.01
CA LEU A 278 14.78 7.57 -12.27
C LEU A 278 14.64 9.07 -12.57
N LYS A 279 15.76 9.78 -12.76
CA LYS A 279 15.74 11.20 -13.18
C LYS A 279 15.21 11.38 -14.60
N ASP A 280 15.59 10.50 -15.52
CA ASP A 280 15.13 10.51 -16.90
C ASP A 280 13.61 10.27 -16.97
N ILE A 281 13.08 9.35 -16.16
CA ILE A 281 11.64 9.14 -15.98
C ILE A 281 10.94 10.39 -15.45
N ALA A 282 11.47 11.00 -14.38
CA ALA A 282 10.84 12.18 -13.77
C ALA A 282 10.68 13.33 -14.77
N ARG A 283 11.74 13.64 -15.54
CA ARG A 283 11.71 14.64 -16.61
C ARG A 283 10.72 14.29 -17.71
N PHE A 284 10.67 13.02 -18.10
CA PHE A 284 9.74 12.55 -19.12
C PHE A 284 8.28 12.74 -18.69
N LEU A 285 7.95 12.37 -17.45
CA LEU A 285 6.60 12.48 -16.91
C LEU A 285 6.16 13.96 -16.82
N GLU A 286 7.05 14.84 -16.37
CA GLU A 286 6.81 16.29 -16.36
C GLU A 286 6.48 16.82 -17.76
N ALA A 287 7.29 16.48 -18.76
CA ALA A 287 7.07 16.91 -20.15
C ALA A 287 5.73 16.40 -20.73
N HIS A 288 5.14 15.38 -20.13
CA HIS A 288 3.85 14.80 -20.52
C HIS A 288 2.71 15.15 -19.55
N GLY A 289 2.94 16.04 -18.57
CA GLY A 289 1.93 16.51 -17.61
C GLY A 289 1.40 15.42 -16.67
N ASN A 290 2.24 14.45 -16.29
CA ASN A 290 1.90 13.31 -15.42
C ASN A 290 2.73 13.26 -14.14
#